data_AF-A0A554G5C1-F1
#
_entry.id   AF-A0A554G5C1-F1
#
_cell.length_a   1.000
_cell.length_b   1.000
_cell.length_c   1.000
_cell.angle_alpha   90.00
_cell.angle_beta   90.00
_cell.angle_gamma   90.00
#
_symmetry.space_group_name_H-M   'P 1'
#
loop_
_entity.id
_entity.type
_entity.pdbx_description
1 polymer ?
#
loop_
_entity_poly.entity_id
_entity_poly.type
_entity_poly.pdbx_seq_one_letter_code
_entity_poly.pdbx_strand_id
1 'polypeptide(L)'
;MHEPYRWNGKGQRASPEGPRLFDCSGLVTWALHQVGGPDWRVTHNTDSLWSACSPVASASDLLPGDLVLYGKGGDPDHVMVHVGAGVVVGASGGSSKTLTLEDAAAAGAKVKSFTRVEYRPDVLGFRRLPFAS
;
A
#
# COMPACT_ATOMS: atom_id res chain seq x y z
N MET A 1 13.16 9.65 6.48
CA MET A 1 12.04 10.58 6.19
C MET A 1 10.87 9.70 5.78
N HIS A 2 9.73 9.75 6.46
CA HIS A 2 8.58 8.88 6.17
C HIS A 2 7.50 9.74 5.51
N GLU A 3 7.14 9.44 4.28
CA GLU A 3 6.17 10.17 3.49
C GLU A 3 4.79 10.16 4.18
N PRO A 4 4.13 11.32 4.36
CA PRO A 4 2.85 11.40 5.06
C PRO A 4 1.72 10.66 4.35
N TYR A 5 0.80 10.13 5.14
CA TYR A 5 -0.43 9.58 4.59
C TYR A 5 -1.36 10.72 4.16
N ARG A 6 -2.01 10.58 2.99
CA ARG A 6 -3.19 11.38 2.64
C ARG A 6 -4.18 10.47 1.94
N TRP A 7 -5.44 10.53 2.34
CA TRP A 7 -6.52 9.85 1.61
C TRP A 7 -6.50 10.25 0.14
N ASN A 8 -6.65 9.29 -0.77
CA ASN A 8 -6.50 9.47 -2.23
C ASN A 8 -5.11 10.01 -2.67
N GLY A 9 -4.08 9.93 -1.82
CA GLY A 9 -2.71 10.28 -2.17
C GLY A 9 -2.12 9.25 -3.13
N LYS A 10 -1.76 9.66 -4.35
CA LYS A 10 -1.18 8.80 -5.39
C LYS A 10 0.25 9.23 -5.77
N GLY A 11 0.98 9.79 -4.81
CA GLY A 11 2.37 10.26 -4.97
C GLY A 11 2.51 11.72 -5.43
N GLN A 12 1.42 12.51 -5.41
CA GLN A 12 1.52 13.96 -5.60
C GLN A 12 2.31 14.59 -4.43
N ARG A 13 2.99 15.71 -4.68
CA ARG A 13 3.71 16.44 -3.64
C ARG A 13 2.79 17.47 -2.96
N ALA A 14 3.03 17.73 -1.67
CA ALA A 14 2.32 18.78 -0.92
C ALA A 14 2.69 20.21 -1.37
N SER A 15 3.91 20.38 -1.87
CA SER A 15 4.47 21.60 -2.46
C SER A 15 5.63 21.18 -3.40
N PRO A 16 6.22 22.06 -4.23
CA PRO A 16 7.26 21.67 -5.17
C PRO A 16 8.43 20.89 -4.53
N GLU A 17 8.88 21.32 -3.34
CA GLU A 17 9.92 20.67 -2.54
C GLU A 17 9.36 19.79 -1.40
N GLY A 18 8.04 19.74 -1.28
CA GLY A 18 7.35 19.03 -0.20
C GLY A 18 7.37 17.51 -0.35
N PRO A 19 6.99 16.78 0.72
CA PRO A 19 6.94 15.32 0.69
C PRO A 19 5.88 14.85 -0.32
N ARG A 20 6.08 13.62 -0.83
CA ARG A 20 5.03 12.90 -1.54
C ARG A 20 3.97 12.43 -0.55
N LEU A 21 2.74 12.36 -1.03
CA LEU A 21 1.57 11.98 -0.25
C LEU A 21 0.99 10.68 -0.79
N PHE A 22 0.74 9.75 0.11
CA PHE A 22 0.26 8.41 -0.25
C PHE A 22 -0.92 7.97 0.61
N ASP A 23 -1.91 7.35 -0.01
CA ASP A 23 -2.73 6.35 0.69
C ASP A 23 -2.10 4.95 0.52
N CYS A 24 -2.69 3.92 1.14
CA CYS A 24 -2.14 2.56 1.09
C CYS A 24 -2.01 2.04 -0.35
N SER A 25 -3.10 2.06 -1.12
CA SER A 25 -3.12 1.66 -2.54
C SER A 25 -2.34 2.62 -3.45
N GLY A 26 -2.24 3.88 -3.05
CA GLY A 26 -1.57 4.93 -3.79
C GLY A 26 -0.07 4.79 -3.77
N LEU A 27 0.51 4.30 -2.66
CA LEU A 27 1.92 3.93 -2.65
C LEU A 27 2.20 2.76 -3.60
N VAL A 28 1.35 1.72 -3.57
CA VAL A 28 1.48 0.53 -4.42
C VAL A 28 1.43 0.90 -5.90
N THR A 29 0.37 1.59 -6.32
CA THR A 29 0.16 1.96 -7.73
C THR A 29 1.22 2.96 -8.23
N TRP A 30 1.67 3.88 -7.37
CA TRP A 30 2.78 4.77 -7.72
C TRP A 30 4.08 4.00 -7.90
N ALA A 31 4.44 3.11 -6.97
CA ALA A 31 5.65 2.31 -7.02
C ALA A 31 5.67 1.39 -8.25
N LEU A 32 4.55 0.71 -8.54
CA LEU A 32 4.38 -0.11 -9.75
C LEU A 32 4.68 0.70 -11.02
N HIS A 33 4.14 1.91 -11.12
CA HIS A 33 4.39 2.78 -12.26
C HIS A 33 5.86 3.23 -12.34
N GLN A 34 6.53 3.50 -11.20
CA GLN A 34 7.95 3.89 -11.20
C GLN A 34 8.87 2.79 -11.74
N VAL A 35 8.50 1.52 -11.60
CA VAL A 35 9.29 0.38 -12.08
C VAL A 35 8.87 -0.12 -13.47
N GLY A 36 8.16 0.71 -14.24
CA GLY A 36 7.75 0.39 -15.61
C GLY A 36 6.47 -0.43 -15.74
N GLY A 37 5.76 -0.66 -14.63
CA GLY A 37 4.44 -1.28 -14.66
C GLY A 37 3.34 -0.34 -15.21
N PRO A 38 2.12 -0.86 -15.39
CA PRO A 38 1.00 -0.07 -15.89
C PRO A 38 0.64 1.07 -14.92
N ASP A 39 0.18 2.19 -15.47
CA ASP A 39 -0.27 3.32 -14.65
C ASP A 39 -1.67 3.06 -14.09
N TRP A 40 -1.71 2.54 -12.87
CA TRP A 40 -2.94 2.21 -12.15
C TRP A 40 -3.37 3.24 -11.11
N ARG A 41 -2.66 4.38 -11.03
CA ARG A 41 -2.86 5.37 -9.95
C ARG A 41 -4.28 5.95 -9.91
N VAL A 42 -4.95 6.04 -11.06
CA VAL A 42 -6.32 6.58 -11.19
C VAL A 42 -7.38 5.48 -11.23
N THR A 43 -7.00 4.25 -11.57
CA THR A 43 -7.93 3.16 -11.90
C THR A 43 -8.03 2.09 -10.81
N HIS A 44 -7.04 1.99 -9.92
CA HIS A 44 -7.00 0.94 -8.90
C HIS A 44 -6.95 1.52 -7.48
N ASN A 45 -7.77 0.95 -6.61
CA ASN A 45 -7.68 1.05 -5.16
C ASN A 45 -7.36 -0.34 -4.57
N THR A 46 -7.40 -0.48 -3.24
CA THR A 46 -7.15 -1.75 -2.53
C THR A 46 -8.01 -2.90 -3.06
N ASP A 47 -9.30 -2.64 -3.31
CA ASP A 47 -10.26 -3.63 -3.77
C ASP A 47 -10.05 -4.02 -5.25
N SER A 48 -9.73 -3.04 -6.10
CA SER A 48 -9.33 -3.32 -7.48
C SER A 48 -8.03 -4.14 -7.54
N LEU A 49 -7.05 -3.85 -6.67
CA LEU A 49 -5.81 -4.63 -6.58
C LEU A 49 -6.07 -6.08 -6.15
N TRP A 50 -6.98 -6.29 -5.18
CA TRP A 50 -7.40 -7.62 -4.76
C TRP A 50 -7.97 -8.45 -5.91
N SER A 51 -8.80 -7.82 -6.74
CA SER A 51 -9.49 -8.49 -7.84
C SER A 51 -8.61 -8.67 -9.09
N ALA A 52 -7.77 -7.69 -9.41
CA ALA A 52 -6.97 -7.69 -10.63
C ALA A 52 -5.67 -8.50 -10.54
N CYS A 53 -5.12 -8.67 -9.34
CA CYS A 53 -3.83 -9.32 -9.14
C CYS A 53 -3.97 -10.83 -8.87
N SER A 54 -2.97 -11.61 -9.29
CA SER A 54 -3.00 -13.07 -9.14
C SER A 54 -2.89 -13.48 -7.66
N PRO A 55 -3.67 -14.46 -7.17
CA PRO A 55 -3.54 -14.95 -5.80
C PRO A 55 -2.17 -15.60 -5.56
N VAL A 56 -1.64 -15.40 -4.36
CA VAL A 56 -0.48 -16.15 -3.84
C VAL A 56 -1.00 -17.03 -2.70
N ALA A 57 -0.67 -18.33 -2.75
CA ALA A 57 -1.33 -19.34 -1.92
C ALA A 57 -1.05 -19.20 -0.42
N SER A 58 0.16 -18.78 -0.06
CA SER A 58 0.57 -18.68 1.35
C SER A 58 1.65 -17.61 1.57
N ALA A 59 1.89 -17.26 2.83
CA ALA A 59 2.96 -16.36 3.21
C ALA A 59 4.36 -16.88 2.82
N SER A 60 4.55 -18.21 2.78
CA SER A 60 5.81 -18.84 2.35
C SER A 60 6.08 -18.71 0.85
N ASP A 61 5.04 -18.44 0.04
CA ASP A 61 5.17 -18.27 -1.42
C ASP A 61 5.38 -16.80 -1.82
N LEU A 62 5.44 -15.89 -0.84
CA LEU A 62 5.63 -14.47 -1.06
C LEU A 62 7.02 -14.17 -1.63
N LEU A 63 7.03 -13.42 -2.72
CA LEU A 63 8.23 -12.81 -3.29
C LEU A 63 8.29 -11.32 -2.92
N PRO A 64 9.48 -10.71 -2.92
CA PRO A 64 9.58 -9.25 -2.86
C PRO A 64 8.77 -8.61 -3.99
N GLY A 65 7.93 -7.64 -3.65
CA GLY A 65 6.99 -6.98 -4.56
C GLY A 65 5.55 -7.51 -4.48
N ASP A 66 5.31 -8.68 -3.88
CA ASP A 66 3.95 -9.17 -3.66
C ASP A 66 3.19 -8.29 -2.65
N LEU A 67 1.88 -8.25 -2.79
CA LEU A 67 0.99 -7.48 -1.95
C LEU A 67 0.45 -8.34 -0.81
N VAL A 68 0.40 -7.76 0.37
CA VAL A 68 -0.34 -8.29 1.52
C VAL A 68 -1.55 -7.40 1.74
N LEU A 69 -2.75 -7.98 1.67
CA LEU A 69 -4.00 -7.26 1.85
C LEU A 69 -4.65 -7.64 3.18
N TYR A 70 -5.28 -6.65 3.80
CA TYR A 70 -5.93 -6.74 5.10
C TYR A 70 -7.37 -6.27 5.01
N GLY A 71 -8.23 -6.86 5.84
CA GLY A 71 -9.65 -6.54 5.87
C GLY A 71 -10.46 -7.66 6.52
N LYS A 72 -11.78 -7.47 6.56
CA LYS A 72 -12.70 -8.41 7.21
C LYS A 72 -13.80 -8.83 6.25
N GLY A 73 -14.31 -10.05 6.42
CA GLY A 73 -15.49 -10.51 5.69
C GLY A 73 -15.29 -10.67 4.17
N GLY A 74 -14.04 -10.72 3.69
CA GLY A 74 -13.75 -10.76 2.25
C GLY A 74 -13.44 -9.40 1.63
N ASP A 75 -13.60 -8.31 2.39
CA ASP A 75 -13.46 -6.94 1.88
C ASP A 75 -12.11 -6.33 2.28
N PRO A 76 -11.20 -6.09 1.33
CA PRO A 76 -9.88 -5.52 1.62
C PRO A 76 -9.94 -4.01 1.86
N ASP A 77 -9.49 -3.55 3.03
CA ASP A 77 -9.42 -2.11 3.39
C ASP A 77 -8.00 -1.53 3.33
N HIS A 78 -6.98 -2.40 3.32
CA HIS A 78 -5.59 -1.97 3.39
C HIS A 78 -4.67 -2.90 2.63
N VAL A 79 -3.57 -2.35 2.14
CA VAL A 79 -2.55 -3.08 1.38
C VAL A 79 -1.16 -2.58 1.76
N MET A 80 -0.23 -3.52 1.82
CA MET A 80 1.20 -3.31 2.01
C MET A 80 1.98 -4.10 0.96
N VAL A 81 3.19 -3.68 0.65
CA VAL A 81 4.11 -4.41 -0.24
C VAL A 81 5.07 -5.23 0.61
N HIS A 82 5.14 -6.54 0.37
CA HIS A 82 6.16 -7.41 0.95
C HIS A 82 7.50 -7.13 0.27
N VAL A 83 8.56 -6.94 1.06
CA VAL A 83 9.91 -6.61 0.57
C VAL A 83 10.94 -7.72 0.87
N GLY A 84 10.47 -8.91 1.25
CA GLY A 84 11.31 -10.05 1.61
C GLY A 84 11.39 -10.27 3.13
N ALA A 85 11.73 -11.49 3.52
CA ALA A 85 11.90 -11.91 4.92
C ALA A 85 10.70 -11.57 5.84
N GLY A 86 9.48 -11.56 5.29
CA GLY A 86 8.25 -11.22 6.02
C GLY A 86 8.07 -9.72 6.27
N VAL A 87 9.01 -8.87 5.86
CA VAL A 87 8.93 -7.43 6.02
C VAL A 87 7.92 -6.85 5.03
N VAL A 88 7.08 -5.94 5.52
CA VAL A 88 6.10 -5.21 4.70
C VAL A 88 6.28 -3.70 4.83
N VAL A 89 6.06 -2.99 3.73
CA VAL A 89 6.14 -1.53 3.63
C VAL A 89 4.85 -0.98 3.04
N GLY A 90 4.29 0.07 3.65
CA GLY A 90 3.10 0.73 3.13
C GLY A 90 2.68 1.96 3.92
N ALA A 91 1.85 2.80 3.30
CA ALA A 91 1.27 3.98 3.95
C ALA A 91 0.14 3.55 4.89
N SER A 92 0.33 3.70 6.21
CA SER A 92 -0.54 3.10 7.23
C SER A 92 -0.82 4.02 8.43
N GLY A 93 -1.95 3.79 9.10
CA GLY A 93 -2.47 4.60 10.21
C GLY A 93 -3.40 5.75 9.81
N GLY A 94 -3.66 5.92 8.51
CA GLY A 94 -4.62 6.90 8.00
C GLY A 94 -5.98 6.29 7.69
N SER A 95 -6.96 7.15 7.43
CA SER A 95 -8.33 6.77 7.03
C SER A 95 -8.87 7.74 5.98
N SER A 96 -10.14 7.58 5.58
CA SER A 96 -10.84 8.54 4.72
C SER A 96 -10.93 9.96 5.28
N LYS A 97 -10.61 10.15 6.57
CA LYS A 97 -10.57 11.46 7.23
C LYS A 97 -9.18 12.09 7.26
N THR A 98 -8.14 11.39 6.83
CA THR A 98 -6.76 11.92 6.83
C THR A 98 -6.52 12.73 5.55
N LEU A 99 -6.97 13.99 5.54
CA LEU A 99 -7.02 14.83 4.33
C LEU A 99 -5.87 15.84 4.26
N THR A 100 -5.28 16.18 5.40
CA THR A 100 -4.22 17.18 5.53
C THR A 100 -2.94 16.60 6.14
N LEU A 101 -1.85 17.35 6.05
CA LEU A 101 -0.60 17.02 6.75
C LEU A 101 -0.76 17.02 8.27
N GLU A 102 -1.64 17.88 8.79
CA GLU A 102 -1.95 17.94 10.22
C GLU A 102 -2.69 16.68 10.68
N ASP A 103 -3.71 16.23 9.93
CA ASP A 103 -4.40 14.96 10.21
C ASP A 103 -3.43 13.78 10.22
N ALA A 104 -2.52 13.76 9.25
CA ALA A 104 -1.51 12.71 9.11
C ALA A 104 -0.54 12.72 10.30
N ALA A 105 -0.09 13.90 10.72
CA ALA A 105 0.77 14.05 11.90
C ALA A 105 0.05 13.60 13.18
N ALA A 106 -1.20 14.05 13.38
CA ALA A 106 -2.00 13.71 14.55
C ALA A 106 -2.26 12.20 14.67
N ALA A 107 -2.50 11.52 13.55
CA ALA A 107 -2.70 10.07 13.51
C ALA A 107 -1.39 9.26 13.46
N GLY A 108 -0.22 9.92 13.36
CA GLY A 108 1.04 9.25 13.04
C GLY A 108 0.97 8.45 11.73
N ALA A 109 0.14 8.89 10.78
CA ALA A 109 -0.15 8.22 9.52
C ALA A 109 0.89 8.59 8.46
N LYS A 110 1.62 7.58 7.99
CA LYS A 110 2.77 7.74 7.10
C LYS A 110 3.16 6.40 6.48
N VAL A 111 4.09 6.42 5.52
CA VAL A 111 4.78 5.20 5.08
C VAL A 111 5.51 4.58 6.26
N LYS A 112 5.27 3.29 6.51
CA LYS A 112 5.81 2.52 7.63
C LYS A 112 6.33 1.18 7.13
N SER A 113 7.26 0.61 7.87
CA SER A 113 7.73 -0.76 7.71
C SER A 113 7.39 -1.58 8.94
N PHE A 114 6.97 -2.82 8.75
CA PHE A 114 6.76 -3.80 9.81
C PHE A 114 7.52 -5.08 9.49
N THR A 115 8.04 -5.76 10.51
CA THR A 115 8.93 -6.91 10.36
C THR A 115 8.21 -8.22 10.01
N ARG A 116 6.88 -8.20 9.97
CA ARG A 116 6.03 -9.36 9.72
C ARG A 116 4.77 -8.96 8.98
N VAL A 117 4.23 -9.86 8.17
CA VAL A 117 2.96 -9.66 7.46
C VAL A 117 1.78 -9.62 8.44
N GLU A 118 1.87 -10.28 9.59
CA GLU A 118 0.84 -10.31 10.64
C GLU A 118 0.93 -9.12 11.61
N TYR A 119 1.48 -7.98 11.19
CA TYR A 119 1.47 -6.77 12.02
C TYR A 119 0.04 -6.28 12.31
N ARG A 120 -0.90 -6.66 11.44
CA ARG A 120 -2.35 -6.57 11.62
C ARG A 120 -2.94 -7.98 11.76
N PRO A 121 -3.92 -8.20 12.65
CA PRO A 121 -4.50 -9.52 12.88
C PRO A 121 -5.46 -9.98 11.76
N ASP A 122 -5.85 -9.07 10.87
CA ASP A 122 -6.86 -9.27 9.83
C ASP A 122 -6.24 -9.36 8.43
N VAL A 123 -5.16 -10.15 8.30
CA VAL A 123 -4.61 -10.53 7.00
C VAL A 123 -5.71 -11.25 6.22
N LEU A 124 -6.06 -10.70 5.06
CA LEU A 124 -7.08 -11.27 4.18
C LEU A 124 -6.45 -12.22 3.15
N GLY A 125 -5.27 -11.88 2.64
CA GLY A 125 -4.55 -12.73 1.70
C GLY A 125 -3.45 -12.00 0.94
N PHE A 126 -2.91 -12.69 -0.05
CA PHE A 126 -1.70 -12.29 -0.77
C PHE A 126 -1.94 -12.21 -2.28
N ARG A 127 -1.37 -11.21 -2.94
CA ARG A 127 -1.55 -10.98 -4.38
C ARG A 127 -0.24 -10.64 -5.07
N ARG A 128 -0.01 -11.18 -6.26
CA ARG A 128 1.15 -10.89 -7.10
C ARG A 128 0.79 -9.87 -8.17
N LEU A 129 1.55 -8.76 -8.20
CA LEU A 129 1.46 -7.75 -9.24
C LEU A 129 1.95 -8.31 -10.58
N PRO A 130 1.40 -7.85 -11.72
CA PRO A 130 1.83 -8.27 -13.04
C PRO A 130 3.14 -7.57 -13.41
N PHE A 131 4.25 -7.98 -12.81
CA PHE A 131 5.57 -7.55 -13.28
C PHE A 131 5.85 -8.23 -14.61
N ALA A 132 6.06 -7.43 -15.65
CA ALA A 132 6.67 -7.93 -16.88
C ALA A 132 8.14 -8.24 -16.57
N SER A 133 8.53 -9.50 -16.79
CA SER A 133 9.95 -9.91 -16.77
C SER A 133 10.66 -9.43 -18.04
#